data_AF-A0A5E4QS68-F1
#
_entry.id   AF-A0A5E4QS68-F1
#
_cell.length_a   1.000
_cell.length_b   1.000
_cell.length_c   1.000
_cell.angle_alpha   90.00
_cell.angle_beta   90.00
_cell.angle_gamma   90.00
#
_symmetry.space_group_name_H-M   'P 1'
#
loop_
_entity.id
_entity.type
_entity.pdbx_description
1 polymer ?
#
loop_
_entity_poly.entity_id
_entity_poly.type
_entity_poly.pdbx_seq_one_letter_code
_entity_poly.pdbx_strand_id
1 'polypeptide(L)'
;MIQVRQKEESIKANMKQYGIESHYLDVLVSDFSLPLWRNDLKFDAIITDPPYGVREPTEKIGIEKENYTLAEDYLPNHVPSKVEYGLSHIYSDLLNFAATHLHIGRRLVCWYPLVRSEFEASQLPSHPCLRLLASSEQVLSRLVSRRLLTFEKISDAVPDVPLDPNAAHHNFRRAKKAEEIAINNIRRAQKVSNLK
;
A
#
# COMPACT_ATOMS: atom_id res chain seq x y z
N MET A 1 24.02 -2.44 11.30
CA MET A 1 24.19 -3.85 10.88
C MET A 1 22.98 -4.22 10.02
N ILE A 2 23.19 -4.58 8.76
CA ILE A 2 22.13 -5.16 7.93
C ILE A 2 21.96 -6.60 8.41
N GLN A 3 20.82 -6.93 9.00
CA GLN A 3 20.52 -8.30 9.42
C GLN A 3 20.28 -9.13 8.16
N VAL A 4 21.22 -10.03 7.85
CA VAL A 4 21.11 -10.93 6.70
C VAL A 4 20.13 -12.03 7.08
N ARG A 5 19.06 -12.18 6.29
CA ARG A 5 18.07 -13.24 6.49
C ARG A 5 18.70 -14.62 6.30
N GLN A 6 18.30 -15.59 7.10
CA GLN A 6 18.74 -16.97 6.88
C GLN A 6 18.14 -17.55 5.61
N LYS A 7 18.78 -18.57 5.02
CA LYS A 7 18.34 -19.21 3.77
C LYS A 7 16.89 -19.72 3.84
N GLU A 8 16.42 -20.08 5.02
CA GLU A 8 15.06 -20.58 5.26
C GLU A 8 14.05 -19.45 5.55
N GLU A 9 14.48 -18.19 5.73
CA GLU A 9 13.59 -17.04 5.96
C GLU A 9 13.07 -16.44 4.65
N SER A 10 12.29 -17.24 3.91
CA SER A 10 11.70 -16.86 2.61
C SER A 10 10.18 -17.05 2.58
N ILE A 11 9.50 -16.33 1.66
CA ILE A 11 8.06 -16.50 1.44
C ILE A 11 7.75 -17.95 1.03
N LYS A 12 8.58 -18.55 0.17
CA LYS A 12 8.45 -19.95 -0.25
C LYS A 12 8.55 -20.92 0.94
N ALA A 13 9.48 -20.69 1.86
CA ALA A 13 9.62 -21.52 3.06
C ALA A 13 8.37 -21.45 3.96
N ASN A 14 7.77 -20.26 4.12
CA ASN A 14 6.49 -20.11 4.82
C ASN A 14 5.40 -20.96 4.13
N MET A 15 5.26 -20.87 2.80
CA MET A 15 4.26 -21.67 2.06
C MET A 15 4.48 -23.18 2.22
N LYS A 16 5.74 -23.61 2.23
CA LYS A 16 6.12 -25.01 2.48
C LYS A 16 5.75 -25.46 3.90
N GLN A 17 6.03 -24.63 4.91
CA GLN A 17 5.68 -24.91 6.30
C GLN A 17 4.17 -25.12 6.48
N TYR A 18 3.33 -24.36 5.76
CA TYR A 18 1.88 -24.50 5.78
C TYR A 18 1.33 -25.59 4.82
N GLY A 19 2.19 -26.32 4.11
CA GLY A 19 1.78 -27.40 3.20
C GLY A 19 1.07 -26.94 1.92
N ILE A 20 1.26 -25.67 1.52
CA ILE A 20 0.60 -25.06 0.35
C ILE A 20 1.57 -24.64 -0.75
N GLU A 21 2.80 -25.17 -0.73
CA GLU A 21 3.85 -24.86 -1.72
C GLU A 21 3.41 -25.09 -3.18
N SER A 22 2.51 -26.04 -3.43
CA SER A 22 1.98 -26.30 -4.78
C SER A 22 1.19 -25.13 -5.39
N HIS A 23 0.78 -24.15 -4.59
CA HIS A 23 0.08 -22.93 -5.03
C HIS A 23 1.03 -21.72 -5.15
N TYR A 24 2.30 -21.86 -4.76
CA TYR A 24 3.28 -20.80 -4.86
C TYR A 24 3.82 -20.72 -6.29
N LEU A 25 3.73 -19.53 -6.90
CA LEU A 25 4.32 -19.26 -8.20
C LEU A 25 5.74 -18.71 -8.03
N ASP A 26 5.88 -17.42 -7.72
CA ASP A 26 7.16 -16.81 -7.38
C ASP A 26 7.01 -15.45 -6.68
N VAL A 27 8.14 -14.81 -6.35
CA VAL A 27 8.24 -13.43 -5.86
C VAL A 27 8.90 -12.56 -6.92
N LEU A 28 8.28 -11.42 -7.20
CA LEU A 28 8.80 -10.41 -8.12
C LEU A 28 9.24 -9.17 -7.35
N VAL A 29 10.41 -8.64 -7.69
CA VAL A 29 10.91 -7.37 -7.15
C VAL A 29 10.71 -6.30 -8.21
N SER A 30 9.81 -5.36 -7.93
CA SER A 30 9.46 -4.29 -8.85
C SER A 30 8.97 -3.06 -8.10
N ASP A 31 9.00 -1.92 -8.78
CA ASP A 31 8.23 -0.75 -8.38
C ASP A 31 6.79 -0.90 -8.90
N PHE A 32 5.82 -0.86 -7.99
CA PHE A 32 4.41 -1.02 -8.33
C PHE A 32 3.86 0.17 -9.14
N SER A 33 4.47 1.37 -9.03
CA SER A 33 4.03 2.52 -9.82
C SER A 33 4.46 2.46 -11.29
N LEU A 34 5.27 1.46 -11.68
CA LEU A 34 5.77 1.29 -13.03
C LEU A 34 5.08 0.11 -13.73
N PRO A 35 4.86 0.20 -15.05
CA PRO A 35 4.29 -0.90 -15.82
C PRO A 35 5.25 -2.08 -15.82
N LEU A 36 4.74 -3.25 -15.42
CA LEU A 36 5.49 -4.49 -15.32
C LEU A 36 4.81 -5.65 -16.04
N TRP A 37 3.48 -5.64 -16.03
CA TRP A 37 2.67 -6.73 -16.54
C TRP A 37 2.21 -6.44 -17.96
N ARG A 38 2.09 -7.49 -18.77
CA ARG A 38 1.48 -7.36 -20.10
C ARG A 38 0.00 -7.02 -19.94
N ASN A 39 -0.52 -6.16 -20.82
CA ASN A 39 -1.90 -5.68 -20.75
C ASN A 39 -2.95 -6.80 -20.92
N ASP A 40 -2.57 -7.93 -21.53
CA ASP A 40 -3.41 -9.12 -21.72
C ASP A 40 -3.41 -10.07 -20.50
N LEU A 41 -2.53 -9.86 -19.52
CA LEU A 41 -2.53 -10.67 -18.30
C LEU A 41 -3.76 -10.36 -17.45
N LYS A 42 -4.50 -11.40 -17.08
CA LYS A 42 -5.67 -11.31 -16.22
C LYS A 42 -5.56 -12.19 -14.98
N PHE A 43 -6.17 -11.75 -13.89
CA PHE A 43 -6.24 -12.43 -12.61
C PHE A 43 -7.70 -12.68 -12.20
N ASP A 44 -7.93 -13.79 -11.50
CA ASP A 44 -9.20 -14.09 -10.86
C ASP A 44 -9.39 -13.41 -9.50
N ALA A 45 -8.30 -13.01 -8.85
CA ALA A 45 -8.32 -12.29 -7.60
C ALA A 45 -7.03 -11.50 -7.40
N ILE A 46 -7.14 -10.35 -6.75
CA ILE A 46 -6.00 -9.59 -6.23
C ILE A 46 -6.24 -9.39 -4.73
N ILE A 47 -5.28 -9.77 -3.90
CA ILE A 47 -5.34 -9.61 -2.44
C ILE A 47 -4.05 -8.94 -1.98
N THR A 48 -4.15 -7.82 -1.27
CA THR A 48 -2.95 -7.08 -0.86
C THR A 48 -3.13 -6.25 0.42
N ASP A 49 -2.01 -5.97 1.09
CA ASP A 49 -1.90 -5.05 2.22
C ASP A 49 -0.88 -3.94 1.85
N PRO A 50 -1.32 -2.88 1.13
CA PRO A 50 -0.41 -1.83 0.66
C PRO A 50 0.31 -1.12 1.82
N PRO A 51 1.50 -0.54 1.60
CA PRO A 51 2.22 0.16 2.67
C PRO A 51 1.50 1.46 3.09
N TYR A 52 1.44 1.72 4.41
CA TYR A 52 0.79 2.92 4.98
C TYR A 52 1.78 3.99 5.50
N GLY A 53 3.07 3.85 5.22
CA GLY A 53 4.10 4.79 5.66
C GLY A 53 4.50 4.68 7.14
N VAL A 54 4.03 3.65 7.86
CA VAL A 54 4.31 3.45 9.29
C VAL A 54 5.56 2.60 9.53
N ARG A 55 5.58 1.39 8.96
CA ARG A 55 6.72 0.46 9.10
C ARG A 55 7.65 0.57 7.90
N GLU A 56 7.07 0.68 6.71
CA GLU A 56 7.77 0.76 5.43
C GLU A 56 7.67 2.18 4.85
N PRO A 57 8.74 2.74 4.27
CA PRO A 57 8.66 3.97 3.48
C PRO A 57 7.71 3.79 2.30
N THR A 58 6.87 4.79 2.05
CA THR A 58 6.04 4.88 0.86
C THR A 58 6.82 5.66 -0.19
N GLU A 59 7.64 4.94 -0.96
CA GLU A 59 8.56 5.50 -1.95
C GLU A 59 8.36 4.82 -3.30
N LYS A 60 8.54 5.59 -4.37
CA LYS A 60 8.60 5.09 -5.75
C LYS A 60 9.84 5.63 -6.45
N ILE A 61 10.28 4.98 -7.51
CA ILE A 61 11.34 5.48 -8.39
C ILE A 61 10.87 6.78 -9.03
N GLY A 62 11.70 7.81 -8.94
CA GLY A 62 11.40 9.12 -9.47
C GLY A 62 12.51 10.12 -9.20
N ILE A 63 12.42 11.29 -9.83
CA ILE A 63 13.40 12.37 -9.69
C ILE A 63 12.62 13.68 -9.49
N GLU A 64 12.82 14.36 -8.35
CA GLU A 64 12.15 15.64 -8.07
C GLU A 64 12.76 16.81 -8.85
N LYS A 65 14.02 16.66 -9.31
CA LYS A 65 14.70 17.68 -10.10
C LYS A 65 14.12 17.76 -11.50
N GLU A 66 13.52 18.90 -11.82
CA GLU A 66 13.14 19.25 -13.19
C GLU A 66 14.37 19.27 -14.10
N ASN A 67 14.21 18.78 -15.34
CA ASN A 67 15.26 18.72 -16.36
C ASN A 67 16.52 17.94 -15.96
N TYR A 68 16.38 16.93 -15.09
CA TYR A 68 17.50 16.04 -14.79
C TYR A 68 17.89 15.22 -16.02
N THR A 69 19.11 15.42 -16.49
CA THR A 69 19.74 14.61 -17.52
C THR A 69 20.95 13.87 -16.93
N LEU A 70 21.03 12.57 -17.23
CA LEU A 70 22.16 11.73 -16.84
C LEU A 70 23.09 11.60 -18.05
N ALA A 71 24.37 11.92 -17.88
CA ALA A 71 25.36 11.69 -18.93
C ALA A 71 25.57 10.18 -19.16
N GLU A 72 25.82 9.78 -20.41
CA GLU A 72 25.86 8.37 -20.82
C GLU A 72 26.89 7.54 -20.02
N ASP A 73 28.03 8.15 -19.66
CA ASP A 73 29.09 7.52 -18.88
C ASP A 73 28.62 7.03 -17.49
N TYR A 74 27.55 7.60 -16.95
CA TYR A 74 27.01 7.23 -15.63
C TYR A 74 25.85 6.24 -15.70
N LEU A 75 25.28 5.97 -16.88
CA LEU A 75 24.15 5.03 -17.04
C LEU A 75 24.42 3.63 -16.46
N PRO A 76 25.59 2.99 -16.70
CA PRO A 76 25.80 1.60 -16.28
C PRO A 76 25.73 1.39 -14.76
N ASN A 77 26.05 2.42 -13.98
CA ASN A 77 26.11 2.35 -12.52
C ASN A 77 25.03 3.21 -11.83
N HIS A 78 24.09 3.77 -12.61
CA HIS A 78 23.09 4.68 -12.08
C HIS A 78 22.04 3.92 -11.27
N VAL A 79 21.91 4.29 -9.99
CA VAL A 79 20.81 3.87 -9.13
C VAL A 79 19.73 4.94 -9.17
N PRO A 80 18.53 4.65 -9.67
CA PRO A 80 17.45 5.63 -9.70
C PRO A 80 17.13 6.19 -8.32
N SER A 81 16.87 7.50 -8.28
CA SER A 81 16.39 8.16 -7.06
C SER A 81 14.97 7.70 -6.72
N LYS A 82 14.58 7.96 -5.47
CA LYS A 82 13.23 7.67 -4.96
C LYS A 82 12.56 8.96 -4.50
N VAL A 83 11.25 9.03 -4.71
CA VAL A 83 10.38 10.15 -4.31
C VAL A 83 9.22 9.65 -3.46
N GLU A 84 8.52 10.55 -2.79
CA GLU A 84 7.35 10.20 -1.98
C GLU A 84 6.24 9.58 -2.86
N TYR A 85 5.79 8.39 -2.46
CA TYR A 85 4.66 7.71 -3.06
C TYR A 85 3.44 7.88 -2.15
N GLY A 86 2.71 8.97 -2.34
CA GLY A 86 1.57 9.30 -1.49
C GLY A 86 0.48 8.21 -1.49
N LEU A 87 -0.21 8.07 -0.36
CA LEU A 87 -1.27 7.07 -0.18
C LEU A 87 -2.33 7.13 -1.29
N SER A 88 -2.74 8.34 -1.67
CA SER A 88 -3.66 8.59 -2.79
C SER A 88 -3.20 7.96 -4.10
N HIS A 89 -1.92 8.15 -4.45
CA HIS A 89 -1.31 7.58 -5.65
C HIS A 89 -1.24 6.05 -5.56
N ILE A 90 -0.85 5.49 -4.41
CA ILE A 90 -0.78 4.03 -4.21
C ILE A 90 -2.14 3.37 -4.51
N TYR A 91 -3.23 3.91 -3.95
CA TYR A 91 -4.56 3.34 -4.17
C TYR A 91 -5.09 3.64 -5.58
N SER A 92 -4.80 4.81 -6.14
CA SER A 92 -5.14 5.12 -7.54
C SER A 92 -4.51 4.09 -8.49
N ASP A 93 -3.20 3.84 -8.34
CA ASP A 93 -2.47 2.86 -9.15
C ASP A 93 -2.99 1.44 -8.90
N LEU A 94 -3.32 1.09 -7.66
CA LEU A 94 -3.88 -0.23 -7.33
C LEU A 94 -5.25 -0.45 -7.95
N LEU A 95 -6.13 0.55 -7.92
CA LEU A 95 -7.45 0.46 -8.54
C LEU A 95 -7.35 0.42 -10.07
N ASN A 96 -6.45 1.20 -10.68
CA ASN A 96 -6.15 1.14 -12.11
C ASN A 96 -5.58 -0.22 -12.52
N PHE A 97 -4.68 -0.78 -11.71
CA PHE A 97 -4.12 -2.11 -11.90
C PHE A 97 -5.23 -3.17 -11.84
N ALA A 98 -6.10 -3.11 -10.83
CA ALA A 98 -7.23 -4.04 -10.71
C ALA A 98 -8.26 -3.87 -11.85
N ALA A 99 -8.55 -2.64 -12.27
CA ALA A 99 -9.42 -2.37 -13.41
C ALA A 99 -8.84 -2.92 -14.72
N THR A 100 -7.52 -2.85 -14.90
CA THR A 100 -6.86 -3.42 -16.09
C THR A 100 -6.79 -4.94 -16.02
N HIS A 101 -6.37 -5.51 -14.88
CA HIS A 101 -5.93 -6.90 -14.82
C HIS A 101 -6.93 -7.88 -14.19
N LEU A 102 -8.05 -7.45 -13.59
CA LEU A 102 -9.08 -8.42 -13.19
C LEU A 102 -9.96 -8.84 -14.37
N HIS A 103 -10.51 -10.05 -14.33
CA HIS A 103 -11.69 -10.37 -15.14
C HIS A 103 -12.94 -9.64 -14.59
N ILE A 104 -13.92 -9.34 -15.46
CA ILE A 104 -15.23 -8.83 -15.00
C ILE A 104 -15.86 -9.82 -14.02
N GLY A 105 -16.45 -9.31 -12.93
CA GLY A 105 -17.02 -10.10 -11.83
C GLY A 105 -15.98 -10.63 -10.83
N ARG A 106 -14.68 -10.40 -11.05
CA ARG A 106 -13.60 -10.75 -10.11
C ARG A 106 -13.25 -9.60 -9.18
N ARG A 107 -12.46 -9.90 -8.15
CA ARG A 107 -12.35 -9.05 -6.96
C ARG A 107 -10.93 -8.62 -6.62
N LEU A 108 -10.85 -7.36 -6.21
CA LEU A 108 -9.72 -6.82 -5.45
C LEU A 108 -10.13 -6.77 -3.98
N VAL A 109 -9.29 -7.33 -3.11
CA VAL A 109 -9.41 -7.19 -1.65
C VAL A 109 -8.15 -6.50 -1.14
N CYS A 110 -8.30 -5.33 -0.56
CA CYS A 110 -7.17 -4.56 -0.04
C CYS A 110 -7.48 -3.93 1.30
N TRP A 111 -6.45 -3.78 2.13
CA TRP A 111 -6.57 -2.97 3.33
C TRP A 111 -6.37 -1.49 3.02
N TYR A 112 -7.09 -0.62 3.71
CA TYR A 112 -7.03 0.85 3.63
C TYR A 112 -6.86 1.47 5.03
N PRO A 113 -5.82 2.28 5.27
CA PRO A 113 -5.55 2.86 6.58
C PRO A 113 -6.35 4.15 6.82
N LEU A 114 -6.80 4.36 8.06
CA LEU A 114 -7.74 5.43 8.41
C LEU A 114 -7.44 6.06 9.77
N VAL A 115 -7.70 7.36 9.86
CA VAL A 115 -7.80 8.07 11.15
C VAL A 115 -9.27 8.13 11.52
N ARG A 116 -9.64 7.55 12.67
CA ARG A 116 -11.05 7.29 13.01
C ARG A 116 -11.88 8.56 13.17
N SER A 117 -11.27 9.64 13.67
CA SER A 117 -11.93 10.94 13.84
C SER A 117 -12.13 11.71 12.54
N GLU A 118 -11.43 11.33 11.47
CA GLU A 118 -11.43 12.02 10.17
C GLU A 118 -12.16 11.20 9.10
N PHE A 119 -12.66 10.01 9.42
CA PHE A 119 -13.21 9.08 8.45
C PHE A 119 -14.60 9.50 7.98
N GLU A 120 -14.71 9.76 6.68
CA GLU A 120 -15.98 9.83 5.95
C GLU A 120 -16.00 8.76 4.86
N ALA A 121 -17.13 8.05 4.69
CA ALA A 121 -17.22 6.96 3.72
C ALA A 121 -16.99 7.41 2.27
N SER A 122 -17.26 8.68 1.96
CA SER A 122 -17.03 9.30 0.65
C SER A 122 -15.54 9.47 0.31
N GLN A 123 -14.64 9.36 1.28
CA GLN A 123 -13.19 9.49 1.10
C GLN A 123 -12.52 8.15 0.75
N LEU A 124 -13.27 7.05 0.75
CA LEU A 124 -12.74 5.76 0.32
C LEU A 124 -12.36 5.82 -1.15
N PRO A 125 -11.26 5.15 -1.54
CA PRO A 125 -10.78 5.20 -2.90
C PRO A 125 -11.81 4.57 -3.85
N SER A 126 -11.96 5.15 -5.02
CA SER A 126 -12.99 4.75 -5.99
C SER A 126 -12.47 4.72 -7.41
N HIS A 127 -13.09 3.89 -8.27
CA HIS A 127 -12.72 3.79 -9.68
C HIS A 127 -13.96 3.40 -10.52
N PRO A 128 -14.23 4.02 -11.69
CA PRO A 128 -15.45 3.77 -12.46
C PRO A 128 -15.69 2.32 -12.87
N CYS A 129 -14.62 1.55 -13.12
CA CYS A 129 -14.69 0.13 -13.45
C CYS A 129 -14.83 -0.81 -12.24
N LEU A 130 -14.78 -0.29 -11.01
CA LEU A 130 -14.77 -1.08 -9.79
C LEU A 130 -15.90 -0.64 -8.86
N ARG A 131 -16.71 -1.58 -8.42
CA ARG A 131 -17.76 -1.35 -7.43
C ARG A 131 -17.30 -1.82 -6.06
N LEU A 132 -17.34 -0.94 -5.06
CA LEU A 132 -17.13 -1.32 -3.67
C LEU A 132 -18.32 -2.17 -3.18
N LEU A 133 -18.05 -3.41 -2.79
CA LEU A 133 -19.07 -4.36 -2.30
C LEU A 133 -19.12 -4.44 -0.77
N ALA A 134 -17.96 -4.39 -0.12
CA ALA A 134 -17.87 -4.54 1.33
C ALA A 134 -16.73 -3.69 1.89
N SER A 135 -16.94 -3.23 3.13
CA SER A 135 -15.99 -2.43 3.90
C SER A 135 -16.07 -2.84 5.36
N SER A 136 -15.05 -3.57 5.85
CA SER A 136 -15.00 -4.06 7.22
C SER A 136 -13.91 -3.35 8.02
N GLU A 137 -14.26 -2.69 9.12
CA GLU A 137 -13.30 -1.99 9.97
C GLU A 137 -12.59 -2.96 10.93
N GLN A 138 -11.27 -2.82 11.04
CA GLN A 138 -10.45 -3.35 12.11
C GLN A 138 -9.84 -2.20 12.90
N VAL A 139 -10.30 -2.03 14.14
CA VAL A 139 -9.75 -1.02 15.06
C VAL A 139 -8.37 -1.48 15.52
N LEU A 140 -7.35 -0.64 15.30
CA LEU A 140 -5.98 -0.91 15.74
C LEU A 140 -5.68 -0.20 17.06
N SER A 141 -6.25 0.99 17.26
CA SER A 141 -6.13 1.80 18.47
C SER A 141 -7.29 2.78 18.62
N ARG A 142 -7.19 3.72 19.56
CA ARG A 142 -8.20 4.77 19.74
C ARG A 142 -8.23 5.71 18.52
N LEU A 143 -7.06 6.07 17.99
CA LEU A 143 -6.94 7.06 16.91
C LEU A 143 -6.95 6.45 15.51
N VAL A 144 -6.43 5.23 15.34
CA VAL A 144 -6.25 4.64 14.01
C VAL A 144 -6.99 3.32 13.84
N SER A 145 -7.55 3.12 12.65
CA SER A 145 -8.12 1.85 12.20
C SER A 145 -7.68 1.55 10.77
N ARG A 146 -7.97 0.34 10.30
CA ARG A 146 -7.86 0.00 8.88
C ARG A 146 -9.14 -0.69 8.43
N ARG A 147 -9.54 -0.49 7.18
CA ARG A 147 -10.69 -1.14 6.57
C ARG A 147 -10.26 -2.15 5.52
N LEU A 148 -10.83 -3.36 5.57
CA LEU A 148 -10.74 -4.32 4.49
C LEU A 148 -11.79 -3.97 3.45
N LEU A 149 -11.34 -3.43 2.32
CA LEU A 149 -12.18 -3.04 1.20
C LEU A 149 -12.24 -4.19 0.20
N THR A 150 -13.44 -4.51 -0.28
CA THR A 150 -13.66 -5.50 -1.34
C THR A 150 -14.32 -4.82 -2.52
N PHE A 151 -13.61 -4.77 -3.65
CA PHE A 151 -14.09 -4.24 -4.91
C PHE A 151 -14.35 -5.38 -5.89
N GLU A 152 -15.37 -5.22 -6.73
CA GLU A 152 -15.66 -6.10 -7.86
C GLU A 152 -15.53 -5.33 -9.17
N LYS A 153 -14.88 -5.93 -10.16
CA LYS A 153 -14.77 -5.33 -11.50
C LYS A 153 -16.08 -5.46 -12.25
N ILE A 154 -16.62 -4.33 -12.71
CA ILE A 154 -17.91 -4.24 -13.39
C ILE A 154 -17.81 -3.77 -14.84
N SER A 155 -16.65 -3.29 -15.29
CA SER A 155 -16.45 -2.77 -16.65
C SER A 155 -15.01 -2.93 -17.13
N ASP A 156 -14.82 -3.10 -18.44
CA ASP A 156 -13.54 -3.02 -19.15
C ASP A 156 -13.32 -1.66 -19.83
N ALA A 157 -14.32 -0.77 -19.79
CA ALA A 157 -14.18 0.57 -20.33
C ALA A 157 -13.24 1.39 -19.44
N VAL A 158 -11.93 1.25 -19.65
CA VAL A 158 -10.90 2.03 -18.95
C VAL A 158 -11.11 3.49 -19.33
N PRO A 159 -11.68 4.34 -18.45
CA PRO A 159 -11.62 5.75 -18.70
C PRO A 159 -10.16 6.16 -18.49
N ASP A 160 -9.71 7.19 -19.20
CA ASP A 160 -8.46 7.85 -18.87
C ASP A 160 -8.70 8.63 -17.57
N VAL A 161 -8.73 7.93 -16.43
CA VAL A 161 -9.10 8.52 -15.14
C VAL A 161 -7.86 9.21 -14.56
N PRO A 162 -7.85 10.56 -14.43
CA PRO A 162 -6.84 11.22 -13.63
C PRO A 162 -7.02 10.82 -12.16
N LEU A 163 -5.94 10.98 -11.38
CA LEU A 163 -5.88 10.93 -9.91
C LEU A 163 -7.24 11.01 -9.21
N ASP A 164 -7.53 10.00 -8.37
CA ASP A 164 -8.75 9.92 -7.56
C ASP A 164 -9.09 11.28 -6.90
N PRO A 165 -10.17 11.95 -7.30
CA PRO A 165 -10.54 13.27 -6.78
C PRO A 165 -10.99 13.20 -5.32
N ASN A 166 -11.31 12.02 -4.81
CA ASN A 166 -11.76 11.79 -3.43
C ASN A 166 -10.64 11.36 -2.50
N ALA A 167 -9.39 11.28 -2.98
CA ALA A 167 -8.28 10.82 -2.16
C ALA A 167 -7.95 11.84 -1.06
N ALA A 168 -8.66 11.74 0.06
CA ALA A 168 -8.37 12.51 1.25
C ALA A 168 -6.93 12.21 1.69
N HIS A 169 -6.19 13.26 2.03
CA HIS A 169 -4.87 13.15 2.62
C HIS A 169 -4.99 12.67 4.08
N HIS A 170 -5.30 11.39 4.28
CA HIS A 170 -5.26 10.79 5.60
C HIS A 170 -3.81 10.63 6.04
N ASN A 171 -3.40 11.46 7.00
CA ASN A 171 -2.06 11.43 7.58
C ASN A 171 -1.93 10.30 8.62
N PHE A 172 -2.28 9.08 8.25
CA PHE A 172 -2.28 7.89 9.11
C PHE A 172 -0.97 7.71 9.88
N ARG A 173 0.17 7.89 9.18
CA ARG A 173 1.52 7.88 9.78
C ARG A 173 1.67 8.90 10.91
N ARG A 174 1.18 10.14 10.72
CA ARG A 174 1.26 11.20 11.73
C ARG A 174 0.36 10.88 12.91
N ALA A 175 -0.87 10.43 12.67
CA ALA A 175 -1.81 10.06 13.72
C ALA A 175 -1.26 8.95 14.62
N LYS A 176 -0.70 7.88 14.03
CA LYS A 176 -0.10 6.79 14.79
C LYS A 176 1.13 7.26 15.59
N LYS A 177 2.00 8.08 14.98
CA LYS A 177 3.18 8.62 15.66
C LYS A 177 2.80 9.54 16.83
N ALA A 178 1.76 10.37 16.66
CA ALA A 178 1.24 11.24 17.72
C ALA A 178 0.67 10.42 18.90
N GLU A 179 -0.03 9.32 18.60
CA GLU A 179 -0.54 8.41 19.64
C GLU A 179 0.58 7.74 20.43
N GLU A 180 1.60 7.21 19.75
CA GLU A 180 2.76 6.58 20.40
C GLU A 180 3.50 7.57 21.31
N ILE A 181 3.66 8.83 20.88
CA ILE A 181 4.25 9.89 21.70
C ILE A 181 3.39 10.17 22.94
N ALA A 182 2.07 10.30 22.78
CA ALA A 182 1.16 10.55 23.89
C ALA A 182 1.20 9.42 24.93
N ILE A 183 1.16 8.16 24.48
CA ILE A 183 1.24 6.97 25.35
C ILE A 183 2.57 6.96 26.12
N ASN A 184 3.68 7.25 25.44
CA ASN A 184 5.00 7.26 26.07
C ASN A 184 5.13 8.39 27.11
N ASN A 185 4.53 9.57 26.86
CA ASN A 185 4.52 10.67 27.82
C ASN A 185 3.70 10.32 29.08
N ILE A 186 2.53 9.70 28.93
CA ILE A 186 1.71 9.22 30.05
C ILE A 186 2.47 8.19 30.89
N ARG A 187 3.10 7.21 30.25
CA ARG A 187 3.93 6.18 30.92
C ARG A 187 5.10 6.80 31.68
N ARG A 188 5.76 7.82 31.12
CA ARG A 188 6.83 8.55 31.80
C ARG A 188 6.32 9.31 33.01
N ALA A 189 5.18 10.01 32.90
CA ALA A 189 4.59 10.75 34.01
C ALA A 189 4.21 9.83 35.19
N GLN A 190 3.62 8.65 34.90
CA GLN A 190 3.28 7.63 35.88
C GLN A 190 4.52 7.01 36.56
N LYS A 191 5.63 6.90 35.83
CA LYS A 191 6.88 6.40 36.40
C LYS A 191 7.48 7.40 37.39
N VAL A 192 7.42 8.70 37.06
CA VAL A 192 7.89 9.78 37.95
C VAL A 192 7.01 9.92 39.20
N SER A 193 5.69 9.68 39.10
CA SER A 193 4.80 9.72 40.26
C SER A 193 4.99 8.55 41.23
N ASN A 194 5.37 7.37 40.73
CA ASN A 194 5.61 6.17 41.57
C ASN A 194 7.01 6.13 42.22
N LEU A 195 7.84 7.14 41.99
CA LEU A 195 9.17 7.31 42.57
C LEU A 195 9.20 8.34 43.72
N LYS A 196 8.03 8.86 44.11
CA LYS A 196 7.81 9.72 45.28
C LYS A 196 6.96 8.97 46.30
#